data_AF-A0A3P8FM96-F1
#
_entry.id   AF-A0A3P8FM96-F1
#
_cell.length_a   1.000
_cell.length_b   1.000
_cell.length_c   1.000
_cell.angle_alpha   90.00
_cell.angle_beta   90.00
_cell.angle_gamma   90.00
#
_symmetry.space_group_name_H-M   'P 1'
#
loop_
_entity.id
_entity.type
_entity.pdbx_description
1 polymer ?
#
loop_
_entity_poly.entity_id
_entity_poly.type
_entity_poly.pdbx_seq_one_letter_code
_entity_poly.pdbx_strand_id
1 'polypeptide(L)'
;MGITEKVKKNPERTLLFQVELSDIPNQDDPNESTSNKSRCFRVILLARSIIEYNYWLDGLFLLNKLNNPSDYYNEDVERLTELDMCIRLSSLDLNQLPKREIPMPTDPPPPLDFI
;
A
#
# COMPACT_ATOMS: atom_id res chain seq x y z
N MET A 1 -9.25 14.84 -6.28
CA MET A 1 -9.69 14.02 -5.14
C MET A 1 -9.56 14.86 -3.88
N GLY A 2 -10.58 14.94 -3.04
CA GLY A 2 -10.51 15.64 -1.74
C GLY A 2 -11.14 14.78 -0.67
N ILE A 3 -10.31 14.16 0.19
CA ILE A 3 -10.78 13.39 1.34
C ILE A 3 -10.76 14.34 2.54
N THR A 4 -11.93 14.72 3.05
CA THR A 4 -12.03 15.52 4.27
C THR A 4 -12.20 14.62 5.48
N GLU A 5 -11.15 14.53 6.31
CA GLU A 5 -11.13 13.77 7.55
C GLU A 5 -11.64 14.62 8.74
N LYS A 6 -12.53 14.03 9.56
CA LYS A 6 -12.97 14.62 10.84
C LYS A 6 -13.06 13.50 11.89
N VAL A 7 -12.17 13.53 12.88
CA VAL A 7 -12.12 12.54 13.97
C VAL A 7 -12.77 13.12 15.23
N LYS A 8 -13.68 12.37 15.85
CA LYS A 8 -14.23 12.68 17.18
C LYS A 8 -14.06 11.48 18.11
N LYS A 9 -13.29 11.64 19.19
CA LYS A 9 -13.11 10.61 20.22
C LYS A 9 -14.38 10.49 21.07
N ASN A 10 -15.03 9.32 21.05
CA ASN A 10 -16.15 8.97 21.93
C ASN A 10 -15.63 8.26 23.20
N PRO A 11 -16.32 8.33 24.37
CA PRO A 11 -15.84 7.76 25.64
C PRO A 11 -15.67 6.25 25.66
N GLU A 12 -16.41 5.53 24.81
CA GLU A 12 -16.13 4.14 24.50
C GLU A 12 -15.16 4.14 23.32
N ARG A 13 -13.98 3.52 23.46
CA ARG A 13 -12.80 3.50 22.54
C ARG A 13 -13.12 3.30 21.05
N THR A 14 -13.81 4.25 20.46
CA THR A 14 -14.49 4.09 19.18
C THR A 14 -14.15 5.29 18.34
N LEU A 15 -13.43 5.05 17.25
CA LEU A 15 -13.02 6.09 16.32
C LEU A 15 -14.02 6.11 15.17
N LEU A 16 -14.68 7.25 15.03
CA LEU A 16 -15.60 7.53 13.93
C LEU A 16 -14.82 8.31 12.88
N PHE A 17 -14.83 7.79 11.65
CA PHE A 17 -14.34 8.53 10.50
C PHE A 17 -15.35 8.46 9.38
N GLN A 18 -15.36 9.54 8.60
CA GLN A 18 -16.33 9.76 7.56
C GLN A 18 -15.60 9.80 6.22
N VAL A 19 -16.06 8.96 5.29
CA VAL A 19 -15.54 8.93 3.93
C VAL A 19 -16.59 9.50 2.99
N GLU A 20 -16.16 10.38 2.10
CA GLU A 20 -16.98 10.95 1.04
C GLU A 20 -16.43 10.46 -0.30
N LEU A 21 -17.25 9.70 -1.04
CA LEU A 21 -16.96 9.21 -2.37
C LEU A 21 -17.80 10.00 -3.36
N SER A 22 -17.15 10.70 -4.27
CA SER A 22 -17.81 11.43 -5.35
C SER A 22 -17.57 10.71 -6.68
N ASP A 23 -18.63 10.27 -7.35
CA ASP A 23 -18.53 9.78 -8.72
C ASP A 23 -18.07 10.92 -9.65
N ILE A 24 -16.93 10.73 -10.30
CA ILE A 24 -16.52 11.58 -11.43
C ILE A 24 -17.31 11.06 -12.64
N PRO A 25 -18.14 11.87 -13.30
CA PRO A 25 -18.76 11.44 -14.54
C PRO A 25 -17.66 11.16 -15.57
N ASN A 26 -17.63 9.95 -16.13
CA ASN A 26 -16.78 9.62 -17.27
C ASN A 26 -17.10 10.62 -18.39
N GLN A 27 -16.11 11.43 -18.79
CA GLN A 27 -16.29 12.50 -19.78
C GLN A 27 -16.36 11.99 -21.23
N ASP A 28 -16.50 10.68 -21.45
CA ASP A 28 -16.41 10.06 -22.78
C ASP A 28 -17.75 9.74 -23.44
N ASP A 29 -18.89 10.04 -22.81
CA ASP A 29 -20.22 9.83 -23.42
C ASP A 29 -20.87 11.18 -23.83
N PRO A 30 -20.83 11.55 -25.13
CA PRO A 30 -21.34 12.85 -25.60
C PRO A 30 -22.87 12.97 -25.63
N ASN A 31 -23.61 11.96 -25.18
CA ASN A 31 -25.08 11.90 -25.27
C ASN A 31 -25.83 11.96 -23.93
N GLU A 32 -25.17 12.07 -22.77
CA GLU A 32 -25.89 12.22 -21.51
C GLU A 32 -26.28 13.69 -21.23
N SER A 33 -27.53 13.98 -21.56
CA SER A 33 -28.27 15.19 -21.21
C SER A 33 -28.20 15.51 -19.70
N THR A 34 -27.69 16.71 -19.38
CA THR A 34 -28.04 17.57 -18.23
C THR A 34 -28.96 16.99 -17.14
N SER A 35 -28.44 16.15 -16.24
CA SER A 35 -28.84 16.08 -14.81
C SER A 35 -27.97 15.09 -14.00
N ASN A 36 -26.67 14.96 -14.29
CA ASN A 36 -25.81 14.12 -13.46
C ASN A 36 -25.31 14.91 -12.25
N LYS A 37 -26.16 15.08 -11.23
CA LYS A 37 -25.66 15.44 -9.89
C LYS A 37 -24.68 14.33 -9.50
N SER A 38 -23.39 14.65 -9.42
CA SER A 38 -22.36 13.75 -8.90
C SER A 38 -22.89 13.08 -7.65
N ARG A 39 -23.08 11.77 -7.69
CA ARG A 39 -23.57 11.05 -6.51
C ARG A 39 -22.44 11.09 -5.49
N CYS A 40 -22.71 11.80 -4.41
CA CYS A 40 -21.86 11.84 -3.24
C CYS A 40 -22.37 10.77 -2.27
N PHE A 41 -21.61 9.70 -2.12
CA PHE A 41 -21.85 8.67 -1.12
C PHE A 41 -21.03 8.99 0.11
N ARG A 42 -21.72 9.23 1.23
CA ARG A 42 -21.10 9.49 2.52
C ARG A 42 -21.34 8.30 3.43
N VAL A 43 -20.27 7.67 3.88
CA VAL A 43 -20.33 6.53 4.81
C VAL A 43 -19.65 6.93 6.12
N ILE A 44 -20.26 6.54 7.23
CA ILE A 44 -19.68 6.66 8.56
C ILE A 44 -19.22 5.27 8.96
N LEU A 45 -17.91 5.13 9.16
CA LEU A 45 -17.29 3.89 9.58
C LEU A 45 -16.87 4.00 11.05
N LEU A 46 -16.96 2.87 11.74
CA LEU A 46 -16.72 2.75 13.16
C LEU A 46 -15.62 1.72 13.40
N ALA A 47 -14.46 2.20 13.86
CA ALA A 47 -13.34 1.34 14.22
C ALA A 47 -13.35 1.05 15.72
N ARG A 48 -13.15 -0.23 16.08
CA ARG A 48 -13.08 -0.77 17.44
C ARG A 48 -11.71 -0.56 18.09
N SER A 49 -10.71 -0.17 17.30
CA SER A 49 -9.36 0.13 17.79
C SER A 49 -8.65 1.17 16.91
N ILE A 50 -7.56 1.74 17.43
CA ILE A 50 -6.69 2.64 16.66
C ILE A 50 -6.01 1.93 15.49
N ILE A 51 -5.66 0.65 15.65
CA ILE A 51 -5.03 -0.16 14.60
C ILE A 51 -6.01 -0.37 13.45
N GLU A 52 -7.23 -0.81 13.76
CA GLU A 52 -8.29 -1.00 12.77
C GLU A 52 -8.61 0.31 12.02
N TYR A 53 -8.64 1.43 12.74
CA TYR A 53 -8.81 2.75 12.12
C TYR A 53 -7.69 3.08 11.11
N ASN A 54 -6.42 2.86 11.46
CA ASN A 54 -5.30 3.12 10.55
C ASN A 54 -5.38 2.22 9.31
N TYR A 55 -5.63 0.91 9.47
CA TYR A 55 -5.75 0.03 8.31
C TYR A 55 -6.92 0.36 7.39
N TRP A 56 -8.04 0.85 7.92
CA TRP A 56 -9.13 1.36 7.08
C TRP A 56 -8.68 2.55 6.23
N LEU A 57 -7.94 3.50 6.83
CA LEU A 57 -7.41 4.65 6.11
C LEU A 57 -6.33 4.25 5.09
N ASP A 58 -5.41 3.36 5.47
CA ASP A 58 -4.37 2.84 4.58
C ASP A 58 -4.99 2.16 3.37
N GLY A 59 -5.97 1.28 3.59
CA GLY A 59 -6.71 0.62 2.51
C GLY A 59 -7.41 1.63 1.59
N LEU A 60 -8.03 2.67 2.15
CA LEU A 60 -8.65 3.73 1.36
C LEU A 60 -7.62 4.51 0.53
N PHE A 61 -6.48 4.89 1.12
CA PHE A 61 -5.42 5.60 0.42
C PHE A 61 -4.82 4.75 -0.71
N LEU A 62 -4.52 3.47 -0.44
CA LEU A 62 -4.02 2.52 -1.43
C LEU A 62 -4.99 2.35 -2.61
N LEU A 63 -6.28 2.14 -2.34
CA LEU A 63 -7.31 2.00 -3.38
C LEU A 63 -7.41 3.25 -4.27
N ASN A 64 -7.19 4.42 -3.70
CA ASN A 64 -7.20 5.70 -4.42
C ASN A 64 -5.83 6.09 -5.00
N LYS A 65 -4.83 5.21 -4.94
CA LYS A 65 -3.44 5.47 -5.38
C LYS A 65 -2.83 6.70 -4.71
N LEU A 66 -3.23 6.97 -3.47
CA LEU A 66 -2.68 8.03 -2.64
C LEU A 66 -1.53 7.43 -1.83
N ASN A 67 -0.34 8.01 -1.98
CA ASN A 67 0.86 7.52 -1.33
C ASN A 67 1.03 8.15 0.07
N ASN A 68 0.25 7.68 1.04
CA ASN A 68 0.34 8.12 2.42
C ASN A 68 0.03 6.97 3.40
N PRO A 69 0.84 5.90 3.42
CA PRO A 69 0.66 4.81 4.38
C PRO A 69 0.93 5.27 5.81
N SER A 70 0.17 4.74 6.77
CA SER A 70 0.40 4.93 8.19
C SER A 70 1.70 4.25 8.66
N ASP A 71 2.20 4.68 9.83
CA ASP A 71 3.35 4.06 10.47
C ASP A 71 3.12 2.56 10.73
N TYR A 72 1.89 2.15 11.10
CA TYR A 72 1.54 0.74 11.31
C TYR A 72 1.72 -0.10 10.05
N TYR A 73 1.30 0.42 8.89
CA TYR A 73 1.50 -0.26 7.62
C TYR A 73 2.99 -0.40 7.29
N ASN A 74 3.77 0.66 7.49
CA ASN A 74 5.20 0.66 7.20
C ASN A 74 5.96 -0.32 8.10
N GLU A 75 5.66 -0.34 9.41
CA GLU A 75 6.24 -1.28 10.38
C GLU A 75 5.94 -2.74 10.00
N ASP A 76 4.70 -3.05 9.58
CA ASP A 76 4.35 -4.40 9.15
C ASP A 76 5.09 -4.82 7.88
N VAL A 77 5.22 -3.92 6.90
CA VAL A 77 5.97 -4.18 5.66
C VAL A 77 7.45 -4.39 5.95
N GLU A 78 8.04 -3.57 6.81
CA GLU A 78 9.43 -3.72 7.25
C GLU A 78 9.64 -5.08 7.91
N ARG A 79 8.78 -5.43 8.87
CA ARG A 79 8.84 -6.73 9.55
C ARG A 79 8.70 -7.92 8.60
N LEU A 80 7.79 -7.85 7.64
CA LEU A 80 7.63 -8.90 6.63
C LEU A 80 8.87 -9.01 5.74
N THR A 81 9.48 -7.87 5.39
CA THR A 81 10.71 -7.80 4.59
C THR A 81 11.89 -8.38 5.35
N GLU A 82 12.05 -8.06 6.63
CA GLU A 82 13.08 -8.64 7.49
C GLU A 82 12.98 -10.16 7.58
N LEU A 83 11.76 -10.69 7.76
CA LEU A 83 11.51 -12.13 7.80
C LEU A 83 11.84 -12.82 6.48
N ASP A 84 11.43 -12.24 5.35
CA ASP A 84 11.77 -12.74 4.02
C ASP A 84 13.29 -12.74 3.79
N MET A 85 13.98 -11.67 4.19
CA MET A 85 15.44 -11.59 4.12
C MET A 85 16.11 -12.65 5.00
N CYS A 86 15.63 -12.88 6.23
CA CYS A 86 16.12 -13.96 7.08
C CYS A 86 16.03 -15.32 6.39
N ILE A 87 14.93 -15.60 5.68
CA ILE A 87 14.75 -16.85 4.93
C ILE A 87 15.77 -16.94 3.79
N ARG A 88 15.88 -15.90 2.96
CA ARG A 88 16.79 -15.86 1.80
C ARG A 88 18.26 -16.00 2.19
N LEU A 89 18.62 -15.41 3.32
CA LEU A 89 20.00 -15.37 3.82
C LEU A 89 20.33 -16.54 4.75
N SER A 90 19.36 -17.38 5.12
CA SER A 90 19.50 -18.42 6.15
C SER A 90 20.62 -19.43 5.89
N SER A 91 20.96 -19.70 4.62
CA SER A 91 22.01 -20.64 4.22
C SER A 91 23.36 -19.98 3.91
N LEU A 92 23.44 -18.66 3.96
CA LEU A 92 24.66 -17.91 3.64
C LEU A 92 25.49 -17.63 4.89
N ASP A 93 26.81 -17.76 4.76
CA ASP A 93 27.73 -17.22 5.76
C ASP A 93 27.89 -15.72 5.53
N LEU A 94 27.22 -14.92 6.37
CA LEU A 94 27.22 -13.46 6.26
C LEU A 94 28.62 -12.85 6.43
N ASN A 95 29.57 -13.56 7.06
CA ASN A 95 30.95 -13.09 7.21
C ASN A 95 31.76 -13.17 5.91
N GLN A 96 31.29 -13.96 4.94
CA GLN A 96 31.92 -14.14 3.64
C GLN A 96 31.26 -13.30 2.55
N LEU A 97 30.30 -12.44 2.90
CA LEU A 97 29.69 -11.56 1.92
C LEU A 97 30.74 -10.65 1.27
N PRO A 98 30.75 -10.54 -0.07
CA PRO A 98 31.67 -9.65 -0.77
C PRO A 98 31.49 -8.20 -0.30
N LYS A 99 32.57 -7.55 0.12
CA LYS A 99 32.55 -6.13 0.51
C LYS A 99 32.48 -5.17 -0.68
N ARG A 100 32.62 -5.71 -1.89
CA ARG A 100 32.58 -5.01 -3.18
C ARG A 100 31.90 -5.93 -4.17
N GLU A 101 31.32 -5.33 -5.20
CA GLU A 101 30.74 -6.07 -6.31
C GLU A 101 31.80 -6.98 -6.96
N ILE A 102 31.39 -8.22 -7.24
CA ILE A 102 32.22 -9.18 -7.98
C ILE A 102 31.89 -8.98 -9.46
N PRO A 103 32.89 -8.69 -10.33
CA PRO A 103 32.63 -8.56 -11.75
C PRO A 103 32.11 -9.88 -12.30
N MET A 104 31.10 -9.82 -13.16
CA MET A 104 30.59 -10.99 -13.86
C MET A 104 31.73 -11.60 -14.69
N PRO A 105 31.98 -12.91 -14.63
CA PRO A 105 32.93 -13.55 -15.53
C PRO A 105 32.47 -13.38 -16.99
N THR A 106 33.41 -13.27 -17.90
CA THR A 106 33.12 -13.32 -19.35
C THR A 106 32.53 -14.67 -19.73
N ASP A 107 31.62 -14.64 -20.72
CA ASP A 107 30.99 -15.84 -21.24
C ASP A 107 32.04 -16.88 -21.71
N PRO A 108 31.81 -18.17 -21.45
CA PRO A 108 32.69 -19.22 -21.95
C PRO A 108 32.70 -19.25 -23.49
N PRO A 109 33.85 -19.56 -24.11
CA PRO A 109 33.93 -19.65 -25.57
C PRO A 109 33.14 -20.86 -26.10
N PRO A 110 32.46 -20.74 -27.26
CA PRO A 110 31.77 -21.87 -27.89
C PRO A 110 32.75 -22.88 -28.52
N PRO A 111 32.36 -24.17 -28.64
CA PRO A 111 31.10 -24.76 -28.22
C PRO A 111 31.03 -25.00 -26.70
N LEU A 112 29.84 -24.82 -26.14
CA LEU A 112 29.54 -25.13 -24.75
C LEU A 112 29.32 -26.65 -24.61
N ASP A 113 30.41 -27.38 -24.42
CA ASP A 113 30.35 -28.80 -24.06
C ASP A 113 30.05 -28.91 -22.55
N PHE A 114 28.76 -29.01 -22.21
CA PHE A 114 28.33 -29.25 -20.83
C PHE A 114 28.72 -30.68 -20.41
N ILE A 115 29.49 -30.79 -19.31
CA ILE A 115 29.87 -32.07 -18.67
C ILE A 115 28.72 -32.58 -17.81
#